data_AF-A0A8J5H212-F1
#
_entry.id   AF-A0A8J5H212-F1
#
_cell.length_a   1.000
_cell.length_b   1.000
_cell.length_c   1.000
_cell.angle_alpha   90.00
_cell.angle_beta   90.00
_cell.angle_gamma   90.00
#
_symmetry.space_group_name_H-M   'P 1'
#
loop_
_entity.id
_entity.type
_entity.pdbx_description
1 polymer ?
#
loop_
_entity_poly.entity_id
_entity_poly.type
_entity_poly.pdbx_seq_one_letter_code
_entity_poly.pdbx_strand_id
1 'polypeptide(L)'
;MPGFVSVDCGGNESYTDELGLEWTPDSQFVYGETTRISAPNENRKQYMTVRYFPADNRKYCYTFNVTVRTRYLVRTSFLYGNFDESNVYPKFDISIGASHWTTIVIYDANTIVTHEAVILATAPAISICVSNATTGEPFISTIELRHFNGSLYHTDFETQFFLSLSARINFGAETNESVRYPDDPYDRIWESDSLKRVNYLVDVAAGTQRISTTVPIDVNSDERPPSKVMQTAVVGQNGGLNYRLNLNGFPGNGWAFCYFAEIEDLKPDEIRKFRLVLPGNKELTHLIVNVEENAQRKYRLYEPGSYNISLPFVLSFKKTNDSSKGPILNAFEIYKYMEINYRSLDALTMERFVSHYPKEVWAQEGGDPCLPAPWSWVQCNSDPQPQIVSMY
;
A
#
# COMPACT_ATOMS: atom_id res chain seq x y z
N MET A 1 17.68 -9.84 -2.47
CA MET A 1 18.16 -8.57 -3.07
C MET A 1 18.62 -7.64 -1.95
N PRO A 2 19.75 -6.93 -2.09
CA PRO A 2 20.25 -6.07 -1.01
C PRO A 2 19.29 -4.91 -0.78
N GLY A 3 18.57 -4.89 0.34
CA GLY A 3 17.79 -3.73 0.78
C GLY A 3 16.32 -3.97 1.15
N PHE A 4 15.78 -5.19 0.97
CA PHE A 4 14.47 -5.53 1.52
C PHE A 4 14.57 -5.85 3.01
N VAL A 5 13.57 -5.42 3.77
CA VAL A 5 13.40 -5.77 5.18
C VAL A 5 12.04 -6.43 5.34
N SER A 6 11.97 -7.62 5.89
CA SER A 6 10.72 -8.29 6.24
C SER A 6 10.79 -8.78 7.67
N VAL A 7 9.85 -8.33 8.50
CA VAL A 7 9.79 -8.65 9.92
C VAL A 7 8.58 -9.52 10.19
N ASP A 8 8.84 -10.69 10.77
CA ASP A 8 7.83 -11.59 11.32
C ASP A 8 7.63 -11.24 12.80
N CYS A 9 6.50 -10.59 13.10
CA CYS A 9 6.26 -10.02 14.43
C CYS A 9 5.79 -11.12 15.38
N GLY A 10 6.53 -11.35 16.47
CA GLY A 10 6.33 -12.49 17.36
C GLY A 10 6.98 -13.80 16.87
N GLY A 11 7.64 -13.78 15.71
CA GLY A 11 8.46 -14.89 15.25
C GLY A 11 9.68 -15.11 16.14
N ASN A 12 10.25 -16.33 16.12
CA ASN A 12 11.38 -16.70 16.97
C ASN A 12 12.69 -16.93 16.21
N GLU A 13 12.64 -17.12 14.89
CA GLU A 13 13.79 -17.46 14.07
C GLU A 13 13.69 -16.81 12.69
N SER A 14 14.85 -16.56 12.07
CA SER A 14 14.92 -16.11 10.69
C SER A 14 14.67 -17.26 9.72
N TYR A 15 13.99 -16.98 8.61
CA TYR A 15 13.75 -17.96 7.55
C TYR A 15 13.60 -17.28 6.19
N THR A 16 13.69 -18.07 5.13
CA THR A 16 13.34 -17.63 3.78
C THR A 16 12.01 -18.25 3.39
N ASP A 17 11.07 -17.45 2.90
CA ASP A 17 9.78 -17.95 2.44
C ASP A 17 9.85 -18.57 1.04
N GLU A 18 8.72 -19.09 0.56
CA GLU A 18 8.60 -19.70 -0.77
C GLU A 18 8.83 -18.71 -1.92
N LEU A 19 8.71 -17.41 -1.65
CA LEU A 19 8.99 -16.35 -2.62
C LEU A 19 10.48 -16.03 -2.67
N GLY A 20 11.31 -16.53 -1.75
CA GLY A 20 12.73 -16.22 -1.64
C GLY A 20 13.02 -14.95 -0.83
N LEU A 21 12.04 -14.47 -0.04
CA LEU A 21 12.21 -13.32 0.85
C LEU A 21 12.71 -13.77 2.21
N GLU A 22 13.74 -13.10 2.72
CA GLU A 22 14.24 -13.31 4.08
C GLU A 22 13.34 -12.58 5.08
N TRP A 23 12.90 -13.32 6.10
CA TRP A 23 12.11 -12.86 7.23
C TRP A 23 12.96 -12.92 8.49
N THR A 24 12.95 -11.84 9.27
CA THR A 24 13.64 -11.75 10.56
C THR A 24 12.64 -11.60 11.69
N PRO A 25 12.85 -12.25 12.85
CA PRO A 25 12.00 -12.06 14.01
C PRO A 25 12.17 -10.65 14.59
N ASP A 26 11.16 -10.16 15.29
CA ASP A 26 11.21 -8.88 16.00
C ASP A 26 11.75 -8.99 17.44
N SER A 27 12.56 -10.00 17.73
CA SER A 27 13.06 -10.31 19.09
C SER A 27 13.87 -9.20 19.75
N GLN A 28 14.39 -8.26 18.97
CA GLN A 28 15.06 -7.04 19.45
C GLN A 28 14.08 -5.99 20.00
N PHE A 29 12.78 -6.13 19.73
CA PHE A 29 11.76 -5.22 20.20
C PHE A 29 11.33 -5.59 21.62
N VAL A 30 11.47 -4.63 22.55
CA VAL A 30 11.32 -4.88 23.99
C VAL A 30 9.89 -4.72 24.52
N TYR A 31 8.99 -4.12 23.74
CA TYR A 31 7.62 -3.88 24.16
C TYR A 31 6.65 -4.92 23.60
N GLY A 32 5.50 -5.05 24.26
CA GLY A 32 4.43 -5.95 23.85
C GLY A 32 4.72 -7.41 24.15
N GLU A 33 3.72 -8.23 23.91
CA GLU A 33 3.73 -9.67 24.12
C GLU A 33 3.54 -10.38 22.77
N THR A 34 3.96 -11.63 22.70
CA THR A 34 3.94 -12.42 21.45
C THR A 34 3.11 -13.67 21.65
N THR A 35 2.30 -14.02 20.66
CA THR A 35 1.50 -15.24 20.70
C THR A 35 1.38 -15.87 19.33
N ARG A 36 1.01 -17.15 19.31
CA ARG A 36 0.74 -17.90 18.08
C ARG A 36 -0.71 -17.78 17.72
N ILE A 37 -0.97 -17.69 16.43
CA ILE A 37 -2.32 -17.67 15.87
C ILE A 37 -2.46 -18.74 14.80
N SER A 38 -3.71 -19.06 14.48
CA SER A 38 -4.04 -19.91 13.35
C SER A 38 -5.31 -19.39 12.70
N ALA A 39 -5.30 -19.24 11.38
CA ALA A 39 -6.48 -18.91 10.59
C ALA A 39 -6.73 -20.00 9.54
N PRO A 40 -8.00 -20.32 9.22
CA PRO A 40 -8.33 -21.28 8.17
C PRO A 40 -7.73 -20.85 6.81
N ASN A 41 -7.17 -21.81 6.08
CA ASN A 41 -6.56 -21.62 4.75
C ASN A 41 -5.36 -20.66 4.71
N GLU A 42 -4.79 -20.31 5.85
CA GLU A 42 -3.54 -19.56 5.93
C GLU A 42 -2.40 -20.48 6.38
N ASN A 43 -1.39 -20.63 5.54
CA ASN A 43 -0.24 -21.52 5.78
C ASN A 43 1.10 -20.78 5.81
N ARG A 44 1.12 -19.48 5.49
CA ARG A 44 2.34 -18.68 5.41
C ARG A 44 2.86 -18.41 6.82
N LYS A 45 4.15 -18.65 7.04
CA LYS A 45 4.80 -18.63 8.36
C LYS A 45 4.69 -17.26 9.06
N GLN A 46 4.78 -16.17 8.31
CA GLN A 46 4.70 -14.79 8.82
C GLN A 46 3.32 -14.39 9.37
N TYR A 47 2.33 -15.26 9.23
CA TYR A 47 0.97 -15.08 9.75
C TYR A 47 0.62 -16.10 10.83
N MET A 48 1.62 -16.83 11.36
CA MET A 48 1.44 -17.80 12.45
C MET A 48 1.69 -17.21 13.84
N THR A 49 2.20 -15.98 13.88
CA THR A 49 2.52 -15.25 15.11
C THR A 49 2.10 -13.80 14.97
N VAL A 50 1.86 -13.17 16.12
CA VAL A 50 1.65 -11.74 16.23
C VAL A 50 2.40 -11.20 17.44
N ARG A 51 2.73 -9.91 17.40
CA ARG A 51 3.02 -9.13 18.60
C ARG A 51 1.84 -8.20 18.90
N TYR A 52 1.37 -8.21 20.14
CA TYR A 52 0.29 -7.36 20.62
C TYR A 52 0.74 -6.48 21.78
N PHE A 53 -0.02 -5.43 22.02
CA PHE A 53 0.33 -4.34 22.94
C PHE A 53 -0.84 -4.05 23.88
N PRO A 54 -0.55 -3.55 25.10
CA PRO A 54 -1.60 -3.07 25.99
C PRO A 54 -2.49 -2.02 25.32
N ALA A 55 -3.80 -2.13 25.54
CA ALA A 55 -4.77 -1.12 25.14
C ALA A 55 -4.72 0.09 26.10
N ASP A 56 -3.65 0.89 25.98
CA ASP A 56 -3.41 2.08 26.79
C ASP A 56 -3.21 3.35 25.92
N ASN A 57 -2.91 4.46 26.58
CA ASN A 57 -2.69 5.75 25.91
C ASN A 57 -1.25 5.92 25.38
N ARG A 58 -0.45 4.85 25.35
CA ARG A 58 0.93 4.90 24.87
C ARG A 58 0.97 4.64 23.37
N LYS A 59 2.17 4.80 22.81
CA LYS A 59 2.52 4.32 21.48
C LYS A 59 3.64 3.30 21.59
N TYR A 60 3.70 2.41 20.60
CA TYR A 60 4.75 1.40 20.49
C TYR A 60 5.33 1.44 19.07
N CYS A 61 6.61 1.81 18.96
CA CYS A 61 7.22 2.18 17.68
C CYS A 61 8.38 1.27 17.27
N TYR A 62 8.22 0.56 16.16
CA TYR A 62 9.35 -0.07 15.47
C TYR A 62 10.17 1.00 14.76
N THR A 63 11.50 0.90 14.81
CA THR A 63 12.39 1.85 14.14
C THR A 63 13.32 1.11 13.19
N PHE A 64 13.36 1.56 11.93
CA PHE A 64 14.11 0.94 10.85
C PHE A 64 15.14 1.90 10.31
N ASN A 65 16.38 1.44 10.15
CA ASN A 65 17.41 2.18 9.45
C ASN A 65 17.09 2.22 7.96
N VAL A 66 17.14 3.41 7.37
CA VAL A 66 16.83 3.65 5.97
C VAL A 66 17.86 4.59 5.34
N THR A 67 17.95 4.56 4.01
CA THR A 67 18.83 5.46 3.26
C THR A 67 18.09 6.76 3.01
N VAL A 68 18.70 7.88 3.41
CA VAL A 68 18.14 9.22 3.19
C VAL A 68 18.03 9.49 1.69
N ARG A 69 16.95 10.17 1.27
CA ARG A 69 16.59 10.45 -0.13
C ARG A 69 16.26 9.20 -0.95
N THR A 70 15.84 8.12 -0.28
CA THR A 70 15.34 6.90 -0.94
C THR A 70 13.86 6.74 -0.65
N ARG A 71 13.09 6.29 -1.66
CA ARG A 71 11.67 5.96 -1.49
C ARG A 71 11.54 4.53 -1.01
N TYR A 72 10.62 4.32 -0.08
CA TYR A 72 10.29 3.02 0.46
C TYR A 72 8.81 2.75 0.33
N LEU A 73 8.45 1.56 -0.16
CA LEU A 73 7.16 0.97 0.15
C LEU A 73 7.24 0.42 1.57
N VAL A 74 6.40 0.95 2.45
CA VAL A 74 6.17 0.45 3.79
C VAL A 74 4.87 -0.33 3.76
N ARG A 75 4.90 -1.60 4.17
CA ARG A 75 3.73 -2.45 4.28
C ARG A 75 3.61 -3.00 5.69
N THR A 76 2.40 -2.97 6.22
CA THR A 76 2.07 -3.62 7.49
C THR A 76 0.85 -4.49 7.33
N SER A 77 0.86 -5.66 7.97
CA SER A 77 -0.26 -6.60 7.93
C SER A 77 -0.74 -6.98 9.33
N PHE A 78 -2.02 -7.33 9.39
CA PHE A 78 -2.75 -7.62 10.61
C PHE A 78 -3.67 -8.82 10.37
N LEU A 79 -3.31 -9.98 10.93
CA LEU A 79 -4.17 -11.14 11.05
C LEU A 79 -4.51 -11.35 12.53
N TYR A 80 -5.77 -11.16 12.91
CA TYR A 80 -6.15 -11.16 14.33
C TYR A 80 -6.16 -12.57 14.93
N GLY A 81 -6.74 -13.56 14.27
CA GLY A 81 -6.78 -14.94 14.76
C GLY A 81 -7.44 -15.13 16.13
N ASN A 82 -8.14 -14.12 16.66
CA ASN A 82 -8.74 -14.09 17.99
C ASN A 82 -7.76 -14.50 19.12
N PHE A 83 -6.53 -13.98 19.05
CA PHE A 83 -5.43 -14.42 19.92
C PHE A 83 -5.62 -14.17 21.42
N ASP A 84 -6.49 -13.24 21.77
CA ASP A 84 -6.83 -12.84 23.14
C ASP A 84 -8.10 -13.56 23.66
N GLU A 85 -8.69 -14.43 22.83
CA GLU A 85 -9.92 -15.18 23.10
C GLU A 85 -11.15 -14.29 23.45
N SER A 86 -11.05 -12.98 23.23
CA SER A 86 -12.07 -12.01 23.69
C SER A 86 -13.26 -11.92 22.72
N ASN A 87 -13.06 -12.29 21.45
CA ASN A 87 -13.98 -12.02 20.34
C ASN A 87 -14.33 -10.53 20.18
N VAL A 88 -13.48 -9.64 20.68
CA VAL A 88 -13.62 -8.19 20.53
C VAL A 88 -12.69 -7.72 19.43
N TYR A 89 -13.25 -7.36 18.29
CA TYR A 89 -12.44 -6.94 17.15
C TYR A 89 -11.63 -5.66 17.43
N PRO A 90 -10.29 -5.71 17.26
CA PRO A 90 -9.45 -4.57 17.55
C PRO A 90 -9.65 -3.39 16.59
N LYS A 91 -9.52 -2.19 17.14
CA LYS A 91 -9.47 -0.91 16.42
C LYS A 91 -8.44 0.00 17.07
N PHE A 92 -7.44 0.40 16.29
CA PHE A 92 -6.32 1.23 16.75
C PHE A 92 -5.69 1.97 15.58
N ASP A 93 -4.87 2.98 15.86
CA ASP A 93 -4.20 3.76 14.82
C ASP A 93 -2.77 3.27 14.56
N ILE A 94 -2.35 3.38 13.30
CA ILE A 94 -0.95 3.25 12.89
C ILE A 94 -0.43 4.57 12.33
N SER A 95 0.82 4.88 12.63
CA SER A 95 1.51 6.11 12.23
C SER A 95 2.88 5.82 11.62
N ILE A 96 3.30 6.65 10.67
CA ILE A 96 4.67 6.67 10.13
C ILE A 96 5.34 7.96 10.63
N GLY A 97 6.36 7.80 11.48
CA GLY A 97 6.95 8.91 12.24
C GLY A 97 5.89 9.60 13.11
N ALA A 98 5.81 10.93 13.02
CA ALA A 98 4.80 11.74 13.70
C ALA A 98 3.45 11.79 12.97
N SER A 99 3.35 11.19 11.78
CA SER A 99 2.20 11.34 10.89
C SER A 99 1.25 10.17 11.04
N HIS A 100 -0.02 10.46 11.35
CA HIS A 100 -1.07 9.45 11.35
C HIS A 100 -1.23 8.87 9.94
N TRP A 101 -1.12 7.55 9.81
CA TRP A 101 -1.23 6.87 8.53
C TRP A 101 -2.66 6.38 8.28
N THR A 102 -3.20 5.56 9.18
CA THR A 102 -4.59 5.09 9.10
C THR A 102 -5.04 4.45 10.40
N THR A 103 -6.35 4.39 10.63
CA THR A 103 -6.95 3.52 11.63
C THR A 103 -7.10 2.11 11.08
N ILE A 104 -6.57 1.13 11.80
CA ILE A 104 -6.78 -0.30 11.58
C ILE A 104 -8.13 -0.68 12.17
N VAL A 105 -8.95 -1.38 11.38
CA VAL A 105 -10.24 -1.90 11.82
C VAL A 105 -10.34 -3.37 11.42
N ILE A 106 -10.40 -4.24 12.42
CA ILE A 106 -10.64 -5.66 12.22
C ILE A 106 -12.15 -5.91 12.17
N TYR A 107 -12.60 -6.69 11.19
CA TYR A 107 -14.02 -7.09 11.06
C TYR A 107 -14.22 -8.61 11.04
N ASP A 108 -13.14 -9.35 10.80
CA ASP A 108 -13.12 -10.80 10.71
C ASP A 108 -11.77 -11.29 11.23
N ALA A 109 -11.79 -12.33 12.06
CA ALA A 109 -10.58 -12.84 12.69
C ALA A 109 -9.61 -13.52 11.71
N ASN A 110 -10.12 -14.00 10.57
CA ASN A 110 -9.37 -14.83 9.64
C ASN A 110 -8.92 -14.07 8.38
N THR A 111 -9.28 -12.78 8.28
CA THR A 111 -8.96 -11.94 7.13
C THR A 111 -7.72 -11.12 7.42
N ILE A 112 -6.72 -11.22 6.55
CA ILE A 112 -5.52 -10.37 6.62
C ILE A 112 -5.89 -8.96 6.16
N VAL A 113 -5.70 -7.99 7.06
CA VAL A 113 -5.77 -6.56 6.73
C VAL A 113 -4.37 -6.08 6.38
N THR A 114 -4.17 -5.52 5.20
CA THR A 114 -2.87 -5.01 4.73
C THR A 114 -2.97 -3.54 4.37
N HIS A 115 -1.98 -2.76 4.78
CA HIS A 115 -1.84 -1.36 4.39
C HIS A 115 -0.45 -1.12 3.79
N GLU A 116 -0.40 -0.36 2.69
CA GLU A 116 0.85 0.04 2.05
C GLU A 116 0.94 1.57 1.91
N ALA A 117 2.15 2.09 2.07
CA ALA A 117 2.47 3.48 1.85
C ALA A 117 3.79 3.60 1.08
N VAL A 118 3.92 4.65 0.26
CA VAL A 118 5.19 5.03 -0.34
C VAL A 118 5.64 6.35 0.25
N ILE A 119 6.82 6.33 0.88
CA ILE A 119 7.39 7.47 1.60
C ILE A 119 8.82 7.75 1.14
N LEU A 120 9.16 9.03 0.99
CA LEU A 120 10.54 9.48 0.85
C LEU A 120 11.21 9.57 2.23
N ALA A 121 12.28 8.80 2.45
CA ALA A 121 13.05 8.89 3.68
C ALA A 121 13.83 10.23 3.74
N THR A 122 13.42 11.13 4.63
CA THR A 122 14.10 12.43 4.87
C THR A 122 15.11 12.37 6.02
N ALA A 123 15.09 11.28 6.79
CA ALA A 123 15.94 11.00 7.93
C ALA A 123 16.54 9.57 7.80
N PRO A 124 17.64 9.23 8.52
CA PRO A 124 18.28 7.92 8.42
C PRO A 124 17.46 6.79 9.08
N ALA A 125 16.34 7.11 9.70
CA ALA A 125 15.43 6.14 10.30
C ALA A 125 13.97 6.50 10.00
N ILE A 126 13.14 5.47 9.88
CA ILE A 126 11.67 5.59 9.84
C ILE A 126 11.11 4.80 11.01
N SER A 127 10.15 5.39 11.72
CA SER A 127 9.42 4.72 12.79
C SER A 127 8.00 4.38 12.35
N ILE A 128 7.53 3.20 12.71
CA ILE A 128 6.17 2.72 12.48
C ILE A 128 5.57 2.44 13.85
N CYS A 129 4.56 3.22 14.22
CA CYS A 129 4.01 3.22 15.57
C CYS A 129 2.56 2.77 15.59
N VAL A 130 2.21 1.87 16.50
CA VAL A 130 0.82 1.59 16.86
C VAL A 130 0.44 2.42 18.09
N SER A 131 -0.79 2.91 18.13
CA SER A 131 -1.28 3.81 19.19
C SER A 131 -2.81 3.88 19.19
N ASN A 132 -3.38 4.58 20.18
CA ASN A 132 -4.80 4.94 20.20
C ASN A 132 -5.76 3.74 20.06
N ALA A 133 -5.59 2.75 20.94
CA ALA A 133 -6.48 1.60 21.01
C ALA A 133 -7.89 2.05 21.43
N THR A 134 -8.87 1.92 20.53
CA THR A 134 -10.27 2.22 20.82
C THR A 134 -11.03 0.98 21.28
N THR A 135 -10.75 -0.18 20.67
CA THR A 135 -11.29 -1.48 21.04
C THR A 135 -10.22 -2.56 20.88
N GLY A 136 -10.23 -3.58 21.75
CA GLY A 136 -9.26 -4.67 21.71
C GLY A 136 -7.80 -4.23 21.91
N GLU A 137 -6.89 -5.20 21.87
CA GLU A 137 -5.45 -4.94 21.96
C GLU A 137 -4.88 -4.62 20.57
N PRO A 138 -4.09 -3.53 20.41
CA PRO A 138 -3.33 -3.29 19.19
C PRO A 138 -2.35 -4.43 18.94
N PHE A 139 -2.17 -4.80 17.68
CA PHE A 139 -1.26 -5.87 17.31
C PHE A 139 -0.67 -5.64 15.92
N ILE A 140 0.34 -6.42 15.55
CA ILE A 140 0.93 -6.43 14.23
C ILE A 140 1.44 -7.83 13.89
N SER A 141 1.23 -8.26 12.64
CA SER A 141 1.70 -9.56 12.14
C SER A 141 3.00 -9.40 11.36
N THR A 142 3.04 -8.45 10.42
CA THR A 142 4.25 -8.19 9.63
C THR A 142 4.55 -6.71 9.42
N ILE A 143 5.83 -6.41 9.26
CA ILE A 143 6.34 -5.14 8.74
C ILE A 143 7.30 -5.43 7.59
N GLU A 144 7.06 -4.82 6.45
CA GLU A 144 7.86 -4.99 5.24
C GLU A 144 8.30 -3.61 4.72
N LEU A 145 9.60 -3.44 4.43
CA LEU A 145 10.13 -2.29 3.70
C LEU A 145 10.72 -2.77 2.37
N ARG A 146 10.31 -2.14 1.27
CA ARG A 146 10.87 -2.36 -0.07
C ARG A 146 11.44 -1.06 -0.59
N HIS A 147 12.72 -1.07 -0.94
CA HIS A 147 13.35 0.10 -1.53
C HIS A 147 12.90 0.30 -2.99
N PHE A 148 12.72 1.55 -3.41
CA PHE A 148 12.55 1.88 -4.82
C PHE A 148 13.82 2.54 -5.36
N ASN A 149 14.16 2.18 -6.60
CA ASN A 149 15.28 2.78 -7.32
C ASN A 149 14.76 3.83 -8.30
N GLY A 150 15.49 4.95 -8.44
CA GLY A 150 15.21 5.96 -9.45
C GLY A 150 13.96 6.80 -9.16
N SER A 151 13.13 7.01 -10.18
CA SER A 151 11.98 7.92 -10.18
C SER A 151 10.64 7.25 -9.88
N LEU A 152 10.62 5.95 -9.56
CA LEU A 152 9.38 5.23 -9.19
C LEU A 152 8.65 5.95 -8.06
N TYR A 153 7.34 6.17 -8.23
CA TYR A 153 6.50 6.92 -7.30
C TYR A 153 6.99 8.33 -6.96
N HIS A 154 7.78 8.96 -7.83
CA HIS A 154 8.17 10.36 -7.63
C HIS A 154 6.93 11.26 -7.73
N THR A 155 6.80 12.18 -6.77
CA THR A 155 5.80 13.25 -6.84
C THR A 155 6.44 14.57 -6.41
N ASP A 156 5.95 15.69 -6.94
CA ASP A 156 6.40 17.03 -6.53
C ASP A 156 6.04 17.37 -5.06
N PHE A 157 5.20 16.55 -4.42
CA PHE A 157 4.65 16.76 -3.09
C PHE A 157 5.26 15.85 -2.02
N GLU A 158 6.23 14.99 -2.37
CA GLU A 158 6.75 13.92 -1.51
C GLU A 158 7.48 14.37 -0.23
N THR A 159 7.74 15.68 -0.09
CA THR A 159 8.27 16.27 1.16
C THR A 159 7.19 16.72 2.13
N GLN A 160 5.95 16.90 1.64
CA GLN A 160 4.80 17.36 2.42
C GLN A 160 3.77 16.24 2.59
N PHE A 161 3.76 15.26 1.69
CA PHE A 161 2.82 14.17 1.69
C PHE A 161 3.53 12.85 1.37
N PHE A 162 3.05 11.75 1.93
CA PHE A 162 3.37 10.40 1.46
C PHE A 162 2.15 9.78 0.78
N LEU A 163 2.37 8.77 -0.05
CA LEU A 163 1.28 8.08 -0.75
C LEU A 163 0.78 6.93 0.13
N SER A 164 -0.53 6.81 0.34
CA SER A 164 -1.16 5.67 1.02
C SER A 164 -2.03 4.89 0.03
N LEU A 165 -1.75 3.60 -0.13
CA LEU A 165 -2.37 2.77 -1.15
C LEU A 165 -3.87 2.65 -0.87
N SER A 166 -4.66 2.92 -1.90
CA SER A 166 -6.12 2.77 -1.86
C SER A 166 -6.58 1.55 -2.65
N ALA A 167 -5.97 1.29 -3.81
CA ALA A 167 -6.20 0.08 -4.60
C ALA A 167 -5.07 -0.18 -5.59
N ARG A 168 -4.66 -1.44 -5.75
CA ARG A 168 -3.75 -1.91 -6.81
C ARG A 168 -4.29 -3.21 -7.37
N ILE A 169 -4.80 -3.18 -8.60
CA ILE A 169 -5.63 -4.25 -9.16
C ILE A 169 -5.05 -4.76 -10.47
N ASN A 170 -4.93 -6.08 -10.57
CA ASN A 170 -4.66 -6.83 -11.78
C ASN A 170 -5.99 -7.31 -12.40
N PHE A 171 -6.32 -6.80 -13.58
CA PHE A 171 -7.53 -7.18 -14.30
C PHE A 171 -7.31 -8.37 -15.21
N GLY A 172 -8.33 -9.23 -15.29
CA GLY A 172 -8.26 -10.43 -16.10
C GLY A 172 -7.40 -11.52 -15.46
N ALA A 173 -7.09 -11.38 -14.16
CA ALA A 173 -6.36 -12.38 -13.41
C ALA A 173 -7.03 -13.76 -13.52
N GLU A 174 -6.21 -14.80 -13.68
CA GLU A 174 -6.65 -16.18 -13.89
C GLU A 174 -7.07 -16.86 -12.59
N THR A 175 -6.50 -16.43 -11.46
CA THR A 175 -6.77 -16.94 -10.11
C THR A 175 -7.03 -15.78 -9.14
N ASN A 176 -7.38 -16.12 -7.90
CA ASN A 176 -7.50 -15.15 -6.81
C ASN A 176 -6.14 -14.81 -6.17
N GLU A 177 -5.06 -15.45 -6.61
CA GLU A 177 -3.73 -15.20 -6.09
C GLU A 177 -3.21 -13.84 -6.58
N SER A 178 -2.56 -13.11 -5.68
CA SER A 178 -1.95 -11.83 -6.03
C SER A 178 -0.64 -12.05 -6.76
N VAL A 179 -0.34 -11.19 -7.75
CA VAL A 179 1.01 -11.12 -8.32
C VAL A 179 1.88 -10.25 -7.43
N ARG A 180 3.05 -10.75 -7.02
CA ARG A 180 4.06 -10.02 -6.25
C ARG A 180 5.47 -10.55 -6.57
N TYR A 181 6.45 -10.38 -5.69
CA TYR A 181 7.78 -10.97 -5.89
C TYR A 181 7.71 -12.50 -6.14
N PRO A 182 8.52 -13.07 -7.05
CA PRO A 182 9.56 -12.42 -7.85
C PRO A 182 9.08 -11.79 -9.17
N ASP A 183 7.80 -11.96 -9.55
CA ASP A 183 7.26 -11.39 -10.78
C ASP A 183 7.25 -9.85 -10.74
N ASP A 184 6.98 -9.27 -9.57
CA ASP A 184 7.23 -7.85 -9.28
C ASP A 184 8.55 -7.69 -8.49
N PRO A 185 9.61 -7.12 -9.11
CA PRO A 185 10.91 -6.95 -8.45
C PRO A 185 10.88 -5.93 -7.31
N TYR A 186 9.82 -5.14 -7.18
CA TYR A 186 9.59 -4.22 -6.05
C TYR A 186 8.66 -4.80 -4.99
N ASP A 187 8.25 -6.07 -5.16
CA ASP A 187 7.37 -6.83 -4.27
C ASP A 187 6.06 -6.12 -3.95
N ARG A 188 5.50 -5.34 -4.88
CA ARG A 188 4.14 -4.80 -4.75
C ARG A 188 3.13 -5.92 -4.86
N ILE A 189 2.06 -5.86 -4.08
CA ILE A 189 0.95 -6.81 -4.15
C ILE A 189 -0.07 -6.27 -5.16
N TRP A 190 -0.24 -6.99 -6.28
CA TRP A 190 -1.28 -6.73 -7.27
C TRP A 190 -2.41 -7.71 -7.07
N GLU A 191 -3.55 -7.21 -6.62
CA GLU A 191 -4.69 -8.05 -6.27
C GLU A 191 -5.51 -8.43 -7.50
N SER A 192 -5.99 -9.66 -7.52
CA SER A 192 -6.89 -10.14 -8.57
C SER A 192 -8.22 -9.38 -8.54
N ASP A 193 -8.67 -8.90 -9.69
CA ASP A 193 -9.99 -8.31 -9.86
C ASP A 193 -11.15 -9.30 -9.62
N SER A 194 -10.86 -10.60 -9.48
CA SER A 194 -11.83 -11.63 -9.07
C SER A 194 -12.17 -11.57 -7.58
N LEU A 195 -11.32 -10.93 -6.76
CA LEU A 195 -11.61 -10.68 -5.35
C LEU A 195 -12.60 -9.52 -5.23
N LYS A 196 -13.88 -9.87 -5.06
CA LYS A 196 -14.95 -8.88 -4.82
C LYS A 196 -14.67 -8.13 -3.52
N ARG A 197 -14.65 -6.80 -3.57
CA ARG A 197 -14.57 -5.96 -2.37
C ARG A 197 -15.91 -5.25 -2.15
N VAL A 198 -16.31 -5.16 -0.89
CA VAL A 198 -17.63 -4.61 -0.49
C VAL A 198 -17.85 -3.19 -1.05
N ASN A 199 -16.78 -2.41 -1.12
CA ASN A 199 -16.84 -1.00 -1.51
C ASN A 199 -16.42 -0.76 -2.97
N TYR A 200 -15.72 -1.69 -3.64
CA TYR A 200 -15.31 -1.52 -5.03
C TYR A 200 -15.12 -2.87 -5.73
N LEU A 201 -15.34 -2.92 -7.06
CA LEU A 201 -15.33 -4.17 -7.83
C LEU A 201 -16.37 -5.20 -7.34
N VAL A 202 -17.60 -4.73 -7.11
CA VAL A 202 -18.72 -5.54 -6.60
C VAL A 202 -19.16 -6.60 -7.61
N ASP A 203 -19.18 -6.25 -8.90
CA ASP A 203 -19.56 -7.18 -9.96
C ASP A 203 -18.94 -6.82 -11.31
N VAL A 204 -18.95 -7.80 -12.21
CA VAL A 204 -18.45 -7.66 -13.58
C VAL A 204 -19.60 -7.26 -14.49
N ALA A 205 -19.49 -6.10 -15.15
CA ALA A 205 -20.53 -5.61 -16.05
C ALA A 205 -20.72 -6.56 -17.26
N ALA A 206 -21.97 -6.72 -17.71
CA ALA A 206 -22.29 -7.56 -18.86
C ALA A 206 -21.51 -7.14 -20.12
N GLY A 207 -20.90 -8.11 -20.79
CA GLY A 207 -20.02 -7.89 -21.94
C GLY A 207 -18.55 -7.61 -21.57
N THR A 208 -18.18 -7.71 -20.30
CA THR A 208 -16.77 -7.75 -19.91
C THR A 208 -16.22 -9.16 -20.12
N GLN A 209 -15.12 -9.29 -20.85
CA GLN A 209 -14.45 -10.56 -21.11
C GLN A 209 -13.00 -10.50 -20.60
N ARG A 210 -12.54 -11.59 -19.97
CA ARG A 210 -11.14 -11.77 -19.59
C ARG A 210 -10.34 -12.29 -20.78
N ILE A 211 -9.15 -11.75 -20.97
CA ILE A 211 -8.19 -12.17 -21.98
C ILE A 211 -6.80 -12.27 -21.35
N SER A 212 -5.96 -13.16 -21.89
CA SER A 212 -4.58 -13.32 -21.44
C SER A 212 -3.66 -13.64 -22.62
N THR A 213 -2.36 -13.41 -22.42
CA THR A 213 -1.30 -13.77 -23.35
C THR A 213 -0.10 -14.33 -22.60
N THR A 214 0.68 -15.17 -23.27
CA THR A 214 1.98 -15.67 -22.77
C THR A 214 3.15 -14.83 -23.27
N VAL A 215 2.91 -13.88 -24.18
CA VAL A 215 3.94 -12.99 -24.73
C VAL A 215 4.42 -12.02 -23.63
N PRO A 216 5.74 -11.86 -23.40
CA PRO A 216 6.24 -10.86 -22.47
C PRO A 216 5.87 -9.44 -22.90
N ILE A 217 5.48 -8.61 -21.92
CA ILE A 217 5.13 -7.20 -22.15
C ILE A 217 6.33 -6.32 -21.80
N ASP A 218 6.66 -5.39 -22.69
CA ASP A 218 7.66 -4.37 -22.44
C ASP A 218 7.12 -3.32 -21.46
N VAL A 219 7.54 -3.44 -20.20
CA VAL A 219 7.12 -2.59 -19.07
C VAL A 219 8.20 -1.59 -18.66
N ASN A 220 9.20 -1.35 -19.51
CA ASN A 220 10.27 -0.39 -19.23
C ASN A 220 9.77 1.06 -19.42
N SER A 221 8.93 1.49 -18.49
CA SER A 221 8.34 2.82 -18.39
C SER A 221 8.64 3.41 -16.98
N ASP A 222 7.87 4.39 -16.54
CA ASP A 222 8.08 5.13 -15.30
C ASP A 222 7.71 4.26 -14.09
N GLU A 223 6.46 3.76 -14.01
CA GLU A 223 5.95 3.04 -12.82
C GLU A 223 6.14 1.52 -12.84
N ARG A 224 6.56 0.99 -14.00
CA ARG A 224 7.06 -0.39 -14.18
C ARG A 224 6.20 -1.47 -13.52
N PRO A 225 4.88 -1.55 -13.77
CA PRO A 225 4.10 -2.71 -13.37
C PRO A 225 4.73 -4.01 -13.91
N PRO A 226 4.60 -5.14 -13.22
CA PRO A 226 5.25 -6.38 -13.64
C PRO A 226 4.63 -6.88 -14.95
N SER A 227 5.46 -7.46 -15.83
CA SER A 227 4.98 -8.02 -17.10
C SER A 227 3.85 -9.04 -16.88
N LYS A 228 3.89 -9.81 -15.78
CA LYS A 228 2.88 -10.81 -15.45
C LYS A 228 1.48 -10.21 -15.25
N VAL A 229 1.39 -9.01 -14.68
CA VAL A 229 0.12 -8.25 -14.55
C VAL A 229 -0.32 -7.73 -15.90
N MET A 230 0.62 -7.25 -16.71
CA MET A 230 0.29 -6.71 -18.03
C MET A 230 -0.08 -7.78 -19.06
N GLN A 231 0.16 -9.06 -18.77
CA GLN A 231 -0.22 -10.20 -19.61
C GLN A 231 -1.70 -10.58 -19.52
N THR A 232 -2.42 -10.05 -18.54
CA THR A 232 -3.86 -10.24 -18.38
C THR A 232 -4.60 -8.93 -18.56
N ALA A 233 -5.84 -9.00 -19.04
CA ALA A 233 -6.71 -7.84 -19.14
C ALA A 233 -8.19 -8.23 -19.15
N VAL A 234 -9.03 -7.21 -18.98
CA VAL A 234 -10.46 -7.26 -19.30
C VAL A 234 -10.78 -6.35 -20.48
N VAL A 235 -11.69 -6.80 -21.33
CA VAL A 235 -12.19 -6.05 -22.49
C VAL A 235 -13.69 -5.86 -22.45
N GLY A 236 -14.17 -4.67 -22.83
CA GLY A 236 -15.59 -4.34 -22.88
C GLY A 236 -16.20 -4.59 -24.26
N GLN A 237 -16.70 -5.79 -24.54
CA GLN A 237 -17.27 -6.19 -25.84
C GLN A 237 -18.45 -5.31 -26.27
N ASN A 238 -19.23 -4.83 -25.31
CA ASN A 238 -20.37 -3.94 -25.55
C ASN A 238 -19.95 -2.45 -25.70
N GLY A 239 -18.66 -2.18 -25.92
CA GLY A 239 -18.14 -0.83 -26.13
C GLY A 239 -17.89 -0.03 -24.86
N GLY A 240 -17.94 -0.65 -23.68
CA GLY A 240 -17.61 0.04 -22.44
C GLY A 240 -17.20 -0.87 -21.28
N LEU A 241 -16.44 -0.30 -20.35
CA LEU A 241 -16.13 -0.86 -19.04
C LEU A 241 -16.50 0.18 -17.98
N ASN A 242 -17.06 -0.25 -16.85
CA ASN A 242 -17.45 0.65 -15.76
C ASN A 242 -17.13 0.00 -14.42
N TYR A 243 -16.38 0.71 -13.58
CA TYR A 243 -16.02 0.25 -12.24
C TYR A 243 -16.47 1.26 -11.21
N ARG A 244 -17.22 0.76 -10.21
CA ARG A 244 -17.56 1.55 -9.03
C ARG A 244 -16.42 1.44 -8.03
N LEU A 245 -15.86 2.58 -7.64
CA LEU A 245 -14.76 2.70 -6.70
C LEU A 245 -15.23 3.52 -5.50
N ASN A 246 -15.58 2.88 -4.39
CA ASN A 246 -15.74 3.56 -3.10
C ASN A 246 -14.46 3.31 -2.29
N LEU A 247 -13.51 4.24 -2.41
CA LEU A 247 -12.20 4.14 -1.77
C LEU A 247 -12.16 5.04 -0.54
N ASN A 248 -11.65 4.52 0.57
CA ASN A 248 -11.53 5.29 1.80
C ASN A 248 -10.63 6.51 1.60
N GLY A 249 -11.10 7.69 2.01
CA GLY A 249 -10.37 8.95 1.84
C GLY A 249 -10.63 9.68 0.51
N PHE A 250 -11.57 9.19 -0.31
CA PHE A 250 -12.04 9.90 -1.51
C PHE A 250 -13.49 10.39 -1.35
N PRO A 251 -13.89 11.53 -1.97
CA PRO A 251 -13.08 12.41 -2.83
C PRO A 251 -11.98 13.14 -2.04
N GLY A 252 -10.78 13.20 -2.62
CA GLY A 252 -9.56 13.74 -2.02
C GLY A 252 -8.46 13.86 -3.08
N ASN A 253 -7.27 14.30 -2.72
CA ASN A 253 -6.15 14.36 -3.67
C ASN A 253 -5.56 12.96 -3.83
N GLY A 254 -5.69 12.41 -5.04
CA GLY A 254 -5.15 11.11 -5.39
C GLY A 254 -4.00 11.18 -6.39
N TRP A 255 -3.17 10.15 -6.35
CA TRP A 255 -2.27 9.75 -7.41
C TRP A 255 -2.86 8.47 -8.03
N ALA A 256 -3.15 8.46 -9.33
CA ALA A 256 -3.81 7.32 -9.97
C ALA A 256 -3.31 7.07 -11.38
N PHE A 257 -3.02 5.81 -11.67
CA PHE A 257 -2.52 5.34 -12.96
C PHE A 257 -3.37 4.18 -13.45
N CYS A 258 -3.74 4.21 -14.73
CA CYS A 258 -4.29 3.05 -15.42
C CYS A 258 -3.21 2.51 -16.34
N TYR A 259 -3.09 1.18 -16.41
CA TYR A 259 -2.08 0.51 -17.20
C TYR A 259 -2.75 -0.28 -18.32
N PHE A 260 -2.28 -0.04 -19.55
CA PHE A 260 -2.77 -0.66 -20.77
C PHE A 260 -1.64 -1.32 -21.54
N ALA A 261 -1.90 -2.47 -22.12
CA ALA A 261 -1.08 -3.08 -23.15
C ALA A 261 -2.03 -3.77 -24.14
N GLU A 262 -1.82 -3.56 -25.44
CA GLU A 262 -2.55 -4.34 -26.44
C GLU A 262 -1.95 -5.73 -26.49
N ILE A 263 -2.75 -6.72 -26.08
CA ILE A 263 -2.35 -8.13 -25.96
C ILE A 263 -3.15 -9.04 -26.91
N GLU A 264 -4.15 -8.51 -27.62
CA GLU A 264 -4.83 -9.24 -28.70
C GLU A 264 -4.13 -8.99 -30.05
N ASP A 265 -4.15 -10.00 -30.91
CA ASP A 265 -3.65 -9.87 -32.28
C ASP A 265 -4.68 -9.16 -33.18
N LEU A 266 -4.72 -7.83 -33.07
CA LEU A 266 -5.56 -7.00 -33.92
C LEU A 266 -5.11 -7.08 -35.39
N LYS A 267 -6.08 -7.18 -36.30
CA LYS A 267 -5.84 -7.04 -37.75
C LYS A 267 -5.46 -5.59 -38.09
N PRO A 268 -4.82 -5.32 -39.25
CA PRO A 268 -4.43 -3.95 -39.62
C PRO A 268 -5.56 -2.93 -39.71
N ASP A 269 -6.80 -3.38 -39.96
CA ASP A 269 -8.02 -2.57 -40.00
C ASP A 269 -8.75 -2.51 -38.65
N GLU A 270 -8.28 -3.26 -37.66
CA GLU A 270 -8.83 -3.26 -36.32
C GLU A 270 -8.06 -2.32 -35.41
N ILE A 271 -8.78 -1.41 -34.75
CA ILE A 271 -8.20 -0.41 -33.87
C ILE A 271 -8.95 -0.46 -32.54
N ARG A 272 -8.20 -0.34 -31.44
CA ARG A 272 -8.76 -0.16 -30.11
C ARG A 272 -8.59 1.27 -29.64
N LYS A 273 -9.68 2.03 -29.74
CA LYS A 273 -9.74 3.44 -29.34
C LYS A 273 -10.93 3.72 -28.43
N PHE A 274 -10.66 4.34 -27.30
CA PHE A 274 -11.68 4.61 -26.29
C PHE A 274 -11.35 5.87 -25.49
N ARG A 275 -12.37 6.44 -24.86
CA ARG A 275 -12.23 7.54 -23.92
C ARG A 275 -12.19 7.02 -22.50
N LEU A 276 -11.26 7.53 -21.72
CA LEU A 276 -11.37 7.51 -20.27
C LEU A 276 -12.44 8.53 -19.89
N VAL A 277 -13.38 8.16 -19.02
CA VAL A 277 -14.48 9.03 -18.59
C VAL A 277 -14.47 9.06 -17.08
N LEU A 278 -14.18 10.23 -16.54
CA LEU A 278 -14.17 10.49 -15.11
C LEU A 278 -15.13 11.65 -14.80
N PRO A 279 -16.32 11.37 -14.23
CA PRO A 279 -17.30 12.41 -13.92
C PRO A 279 -16.70 13.57 -13.12
N GLY A 280 -16.87 14.80 -13.61
CA GLY A 280 -16.36 16.01 -12.95
C GLY A 280 -14.91 16.38 -13.30
N ASN A 281 -14.14 15.53 -13.97
CA ASN A 281 -12.81 15.87 -14.48
C ASN A 281 -12.83 15.96 -16.01
N LYS A 282 -12.86 17.20 -16.54
CA LYS A 282 -12.94 17.44 -17.99
C LYS A 282 -11.68 16.96 -18.72
N GLU A 283 -10.50 17.23 -18.18
CA GLU A 283 -9.23 16.87 -18.82
C GLU A 283 -9.11 15.36 -19.04
N LEU A 284 -9.36 14.55 -18.00
CA LEU A 284 -9.35 13.09 -18.11
C LEU A 284 -10.50 12.57 -18.97
N THR A 285 -11.67 13.22 -18.95
CA THR A 285 -12.82 12.82 -19.79
C THR A 285 -12.59 13.04 -21.29
N HIS A 286 -11.63 13.91 -21.65
CA HIS A 286 -11.23 14.15 -23.04
C HIS A 286 -10.05 13.28 -23.48
N LEU A 287 -9.42 12.51 -22.58
CA LEU A 287 -8.33 11.62 -22.92
C LEU A 287 -8.83 10.48 -23.81
N ILE A 288 -8.35 10.48 -25.06
CA ILE A 288 -8.57 9.40 -26.02
C ILE A 288 -7.34 8.50 -25.97
N VAL A 289 -7.57 7.24 -25.63
CA VAL A 289 -6.56 6.19 -25.62
C VAL A 289 -6.68 5.38 -26.90
N ASN A 290 -5.61 5.35 -27.69
CA ASN A 290 -5.35 4.37 -28.73
C ASN A 290 -4.12 3.56 -28.31
N VAL A 291 -4.34 2.35 -27.79
CA VAL A 291 -3.31 1.63 -27.03
C VAL A 291 -2.06 1.36 -27.87
N GLU A 292 -2.19 0.91 -29.12
CA GLU A 292 -1.04 0.63 -29.98
C GLU A 292 -0.28 1.89 -30.39
N GLU A 293 -0.99 2.97 -30.72
CA GLU A 293 -0.36 4.26 -31.07
C GLU A 293 0.31 4.90 -29.85
N ASN A 294 -0.35 4.90 -28.69
CA ASN A 294 0.18 5.49 -27.47
C ASN A 294 1.37 4.71 -26.92
N ALA A 295 1.32 3.37 -26.95
CA ALA A 295 2.45 2.51 -26.58
C ALA A 295 3.53 2.42 -27.67
N GLN A 296 3.31 3.03 -28.84
CA GLN A 296 4.14 2.97 -30.06
C GLN A 296 4.22 1.59 -30.75
N ARG A 297 3.79 0.51 -30.09
CA ARG A 297 3.72 -0.87 -30.63
C ARG A 297 2.86 -1.78 -29.73
N LYS A 298 2.50 -2.96 -30.24
CA LYS A 298 1.89 -4.07 -29.47
C LYS A 298 2.82 -4.56 -28.35
N TYR A 299 2.23 -5.18 -27.32
CA TYR A 299 2.93 -5.76 -26.17
C TYR A 299 3.87 -4.77 -25.46
N ARG A 300 3.50 -3.49 -25.44
CA ARG A 300 4.20 -2.46 -24.69
C ARG A 300 3.23 -1.71 -23.81
N LEU A 301 3.71 -1.34 -22.63
CA LEU A 301 2.96 -0.61 -21.65
C LEU A 301 2.65 0.82 -22.13
N TYR A 302 1.41 1.24 -21.90
CA TYR A 302 0.98 2.63 -21.85
C TYR A 302 0.32 2.91 -20.50
N GLU A 303 0.77 3.95 -19.81
CA GLU A 303 0.43 4.22 -18.40
C GLU A 303 -0.05 5.66 -18.17
N PRO A 304 -1.19 6.07 -18.75
CA PRO A 304 -1.72 7.39 -18.46
C PRO A 304 -2.10 7.49 -16.98
N GLY A 305 -1.54 8.50 -16.32
CA GLY A 305 -1.77 8.77 -14.91
C GLY A 305 -2.08 10.23 -14.62
N SER A 306 -2.62 10.46 -13.43
CA SER A 306 -2.79 11.78 -12.85
C SER A 306 -2.20 11.80 -11.44
N TYR A 307 -1.34 12.77 -11.19
CA TYR A 307 -0.76 13.04 -9.87
C TYR A 307 -1.70 13.81 -8.95
N ASN A 308 -2.83 14.30 -9.45
CA ASN A 308 -3.83 14.99 -8.67
C ASN A 308 -5.23 14.71 -9.23
N ILE A 309 -5.89 13.71 -8.65
CA ILE A 309 -7.23 13.28 -9.05
C ILE A 309 -8.16 13.27 -7.83
N SER A 310 -9.24 14.04 -7.91
CA SER A 310 -10.41 13.81 -7.07
C SER A 310 -11.22 12.70 -7.73
N LEU A 311 -10.91 11.45 -7.40
CA LEU A 311 -11.65 10.30 -7.95
C LEU A 311 -13.12 10.37 -7.55
N PRO A 312 -14.07 10.45 -8.51
CA PRO A 312 -15.47 10.16 -8.26
C PRO A 312 -15.68 8.64 -8.17
N PHE A 313 -16.84 8.25 -7.66
CA PHE A 313 -17.23 6.86 -7.42
C PHE A 313 -17.24 5.93 -8.65
N VAL A 314 -17.05 6.44 -9.88
CA VAL A 314 -17.16 5.65 -11.11
C VAL A 314 -16.03 5.97 -12.09
N LEU A 315 -15.25 4.93 -12.43
CA LEU A 315 -14.26 4.93 -13.50
C LEU A 315 -14.87 4.25 -14.73
N SER A 316 -14.99 4.98 -15.83
CA SER A 316 -15.65 4.51 -17.06
C SER A 316 -14.71 4.58 -18.25
N PHE A 317 -14.81 3.58 -19.13
CA PHE A 317 -14.11 3.54 -20.42
C PHE A 317 -15.15 3.37 -21.51
N LYS A 318 -15.13 4.22 -22.54
CA LYS A 318 -16.13 4.21 -23.61
C LYS A 318 -15.48 4.20 -24.98
N LYS A 319 -15.80 3.17 -25.76
CA LYS A 319 -15.38 3.02 -27.15
C LYS A 319 -15.71 4.28 -27.96
N THR A 320 -14.78 4.70 -28.83
CA THR A 320 -15.04 5.80 -29.79
C THR A 320 -15.70 5.26 -31.06
N ASN A 321 -16.37 6.14 -31.82
CA ASN A 321 -17.11 5.74 -33.01
C ASN A 321 -16.23 5.15 -34.12
N ASP A 322 -14.95 5.55 -34.16
CA ASP A 322 -13.92 5.11 -35.10
C ASP A 322 -13.16 3.85 -34.64
N SER A 323 -13.47 3.32 -33.46
CA SER A 323 -12.86 2.09 -32.95
C SER A 323 -13.59 0.86 -33.47
N SER A 324 -12.88 -0.21 -33.80
CA SER A 324 -13.50 -1.51 -34.10
C SER A 324 -13.62 -2.37 -32.82
N LYS A 325 -12.68 -2.24 -31.88
CA LYS A 325 -12.67 -2.98 -30.60
C LYS A 325 -13.17 -2.14 -29.43
N GLY A 326 -13.61 -2.82 -28.37
CA GLY A 326 -13.99 -2.19 -27.10
C GLY A 326 -12.78 -1.80 -26.24
N PRO A 327 -12.97 -1.04 -25.15
CA PRO A 327 -11.86 -0.70 -24.24
C PRO A 327 -11.21 -1.95 -23.63
N ILE A 328 -9.92 -1.85 -23.33
CA ILE A 328 -9.11 -2.83 -22.61
C ILE A 328 -8.59 -2.20 -21.32
N LEU A 329 -8.41 -2.98 -20.26
CA LEU A 329 -7.77 -2.55 -19.02
C LEU A 329 -6.97 -3.72 -18.45
N ASN A 330 -5.65 -3.55 -18.28
CA ASN A 330 -4.77 -4.58 -17.72
C ASN A 330 -4.63 -4.41 -16.21
N ALA A 331 -4.42 -3.18 -15.75
CA ALA A 331 -4.29 -2.89 -14.32
C ALA A 331 -4.64 -1.43 -14.01
N PHE A 332 -4.85 -1.14 -12.73
CA PHE A 332 -4.74 0.22 -12.23
C PHE A 332 -4.11 0.26 -10.85
N GLU A 333 -3.66 1.45 -10.47
CA GLU A 333 -3.12 1.73 -9.16
C GLU A 333 -3.55 3.12 -8.70
N ILE A 334 -3.98 3.21 -7.43
CA ILE A 334 -4.56 4.42 -6.84
C ILE A 334 -4.02 4.58 -5.43
N TYR A 335 -3.48 5.75 -5.16
CA TYR A 335 -3.04 6.21 -3.84
C TYR A 335 -3.75 7.50 -3.47
N LYS A 336 -3.91 7.73 -2.17
CA LYS A 336 -4.24 9.04 -1.61
C LYS A 336 -2.99 9.71 -1.06
N TYR A 337 -2.91 11.02 -1.14
CA TYR A 337 -1.89 11.77 -0.41
C TYR A 337 -2.25 11.86 1.07
N MET A 338 -1.27 11.55 1.92
CA MET A 338 -1.34 11.67 3.37
C MET A 338 -0.36 12.75 3.82
N GLU A 339 -0.86 13.76 4.52
CA GLU A 339 -0.02 14.87 5.00
C GLU A 339 1.01 14.37 6.01
N ILE A 340 2.25 14.84 5.84
CA ILE A 340 3.35 14.58 6.76
C ILE A 340 3.26 15.62 7.88
N ASN A 341 3.02 15.15 9.10
CA ASN A 341 3.06 16.00 10.28
C ASN A 341 4.50 16.40 10.60
N TYR A 342 4.66 17.65 11.02
CA TYR A 342 5.93 18.09 11.60
C TYR A 342 6.22 17.30 12.88
N ARG A 343 7.48 16.88 13.02
CA ARG A 343 8.00 16.32 14.27
C ARG A 343 7.93 17.38 15.38
N SER A 344 7.88 16.93 16.62
CA SER A 344 8.02 17.77 17.80
C SER A 344 9.28 18.61 17.72
N LEU A 345 9.26 19.83 18.28
CA LEU A 345 10.40 20.75 18.22
C LEU A 345 11.67 20.12 18.80
N ASP A 346 11.53 19.35 19.87
CA ASP A 346 12.63 18.69 20.57
C ASP A 346 13.03 17.33 19.97
N ALA A 347 12.34 16.84 18.93
CA ALA A 347 12.48 15.47 18.46
C ALA A 347 13.92 15.09 18.10
N LEU A 348 14.63 15.96 17.37
CA LEU A 348 16.03 15.70 16.99
C LEU A 348 16.98 15.69 18.19
N THR A 349 16.75 16.58 19.16
CA THR A 349 17.54 16.64 20.39
C THR A 349 17.32 15.39 21.23
N MET A 350 16.07 14.97 21.37
CA MET A 350 15.70 13.77 22.13
C MET A 350 16.19 12.49 21.47
N GLU A 351 16.12 12.39 20.13
CA GLU A 351 16.67 11.27 19.37
C GLU A 351 18.17 11.08 19.65
N ARG A 352 18.94 12.18 19.68
CA ARG A 352 20.36 12.16 20.05
C ARG A 352 20.58 11.84 21.53
N PHE A 353 19.71 12.31 22.41
CA PHE A 353 19.81 12.01 23.84
C PHE A 353 19.62 10.51 24.10
N VAL A 354 18.53 9.92 23.62
CA VAL A 354 18.22 8.50 23.83
C VAL A 354 19.23 7.57 23.15
N SER A 355 19.88 7.99 22.06
CA SER A 355 20.92 7.19 21.39
C SER A 355 22.15 6.90 22.27
N HIS A 356 22.36 7.65 23.36
CA HIS A 356 23.42 7.38 24.34
C HIS A 356 23.03 6.26 25.33
N TYR A 357 21.77 5.84 25.35
CA TYR A 357 21.22 4.87 26.29
C TYR A 357 20.54 3.69 25.56
N PRO A 358 21.16 3.05 24.55
CA PRO A 358 20.48 2.08 23.68
C PRO A 358 20.02 0.80 24.41
N LYS A 359 20.54 0.54 25.62
CA LYS A 359 20.17 -0.62 26.45
C LYS A 359 19.06 -0.33 27.46
N GLU A 360 18.75 0.94 27.67
CA GLU A 360 17.71 1.33 28.62
C GLU A 360 16.33 1.18 27.98
N VAL A 361 15.40 0.55 28.70
CA VAL A 361 14.06 0.29 28.17
C VAL A 361 13.34 1.59 27.82
N TRP A 362 13.36 2.59 28.71
CA TRP A 362 12.71 3.89 28.48
C TRP A 362 13.21 4.64 27.23
N ALA A 363 14.46 4.39 26.81
CA ALA A 363 15.07 5.00 25.63
C ALA A 363 14.65 4.32 24.32
N GLN A 364 13.97 3.17 24.39
CA GLN A 364 13.56 2.36 23.25
C GLN A 364 12.09 2.58 22.83
N GLU A 365 11.35 3.51 23.46
CA GLU A 365 9.95 3.80 23.08
C GLU A 365 9.81 4.25 21.62
N GLY A 366 10.87 4.82 21.05
CA GLY A 366 11.00 5.10 19.62
C GLY A 366 10.06 6.18 19.09
N GLY A 367 10.23 6.52 17.81
CA GLY A 367 9.44 7.55 17.15
C GLY A 367 9.70 8.97 17.65
N ASP A 368 8.74 9.86 17.39
CA ASP A 368 8.75 11.24 17.88
C ASP A 368 8.51 11.27 19.40
N PRO A 369 9.07 12.18 20.22
CA PRO A 369 8.84 12.15 21.67
C PRO A 369 7.42 12.51 22.11
N CYS A 370 6.65 13.28 21.34
CA CYS A 370 5.30 13.71 21.73
C CYS A 370 4.19 13.09 20.87
N LEU A 371 4.49 12.72 19.63
CA LEU A 371 3.49 12.26 18.64
C LEU A 371 3.62 10.76 18.33
N PRO A 372 2.52 10.07 17.96
CA PRO A 372 1.13 10.50 18.14
C PRO A 372 0.67 10.54 19.61
N ALA A 373 1.44 9.93 20.51
CA ALA A 373 1.26 10.00 21.97
C ALA A 373 2.63 10.23 22.65
N PRO A 374 2.75 10.96 23.77
CA PRO A 374 4.04 11.20 24.41
C PRO A 374 4.75 9.92 24.86
N TRP A 375 6.09 9.94 24.90
CA TRP A 375 6.85 8.91 25.63
C TRP A 375 6.43 8.90 27.10
N SER A 376 6.49 7.72 27.74
CA SER A 376 5.94 7.54 29.10
C SER A 376 6.61 8.42 30.17
N TRP A 377 7.80 8.93 29.90
CA TRP A 377 8.62 9.74 30.80
C TRP A 377 8.77 11.21 30.36
N VAL A 378 8.01 11.64 29.35
CA VAL A 378 7.98 13.05 28.91
C VAL A 378 6.56 13.61 28.96
N GLN A 379 6.45 14.89 29.26
CA GLN A 379 5.21 15.65 29.12
C GLN A 379 5.37 16.65 27.99
N CYS A 380 4.41 16.68 27.08
CA CYS A 380 4.38 17.64 25.98
C CYS A 380 3.20 18.60 26.10
N ASN A 381 3.32 19.77 25.49
CA ASN A 381 2.19 20.69 25.35
C ASN A 381 1.21 20.24 24.26
N SER A 382 0.09 20.97 24.12
CA SER A 382 -0.99 20.64 23.18
C SER A 382 -0.92 21.41 21.85
N ASP A 383 0.24 21.96 21.50
CA ASP A 383 0.40 22.71 20.25
C ASP A 383 0.39 21.76 19.04
N PRO A 384 -0.01 22.22 17.84
CA PRO A 384 0.00 21.39 16.62
C PRO A 384 1.38 20.79 16.32
N GLN A 385 2.45 21.55 16.60
CA GLN A 385 3.81 21.05 16.64
C GLN A 385 4.27 21.09 18.11
N PRO A 386 4.13 19.97 18.86
CA PRO A 386 4.34 19.98 20.30
C PRO A 386 5.82 20.10 20.67
N GLN A 387 6.05 20.53 21.91
CA GLN A 387 7.35 20.57 22.57
C GLN A 387 7.27 19.95 23.96
N ILE A 388 8.41 19.51 24.47
CA ILE A 388 8.53 18.91 25.80
C ILE A 388 8.54 20.02 26.84
N VAL A 389 7.64 19.92 27.82
CA VAL A 389 7.53 20.86 28.95
C VAL A 389 8.12 20.31 30.25
N SER A 390 8.21 18.99 30.39
CA SER A 390 8.90 18.33 31.51
C SER A 390 9.30 16.89 31.18
N MET A 391 10.24 16.35 31.95
CA MET A 391 10.69 14.95 31.93
C MET A 391 10.66 14.40 33.36
N TYR A 392 10.33 13.12 33.53
CA TYR A 392 10.14 12.47 34.83
C TYR A 392 11.25 11.50 35.22
#